data_AF-A0A9D8PL33-F1
#
_entry.id   AF-A0A9D8PL33-F1
#
_cell.length_a   1.000
_cell.length_b   1.000
_cell.length_c   1.000
_cell.angle_alpha   90.00
_cell.angle_beta   90.00
_cell.angle_gamma   90.00
#
_symmetry.space_group_name_H-M   'P 1'
#
loop_
_entity.id
_entity.type
_entity.pdbx_description
1 polymer ?
#
loop_
_entity_poly.entity_id
_entity_poly.type
_entity_poly.pdbx_seq_one_letter_code
_entity_poly.pdbx_strand_id
1 'polypeptide(L)'
;MATAPSSSTRSRRRARPAPPPPPWRRWLVFGLLFGLGYGFTQRLVDLRWQEDSSRPPAFRMKAPSGGVSLEELRRRHGDKGKTLPADLERLARDQREAREKQEAAKREEAARLEDAQRAEKERVESERRRLDAFDSPPEPTAAEPARRDDPLMLTPPTPELPPPEPFNAQREFTPPDQPPAEATPSQP
;
A
#
# COMPACT_ATOMS: atom_id res chain seq x y z
N MET A 1 -56.08 -53.92 22.08
CA MET A 1 -55.22 -52.74 22.25
C MET A 1 -54.18 -52.75 21.14
N ALA A 2 -54.31 -51.88 20.13
CA ALA A 2 -53.38 -51.77 19.01
C ALA A 2 -52.87 -50.33 18.96
N THR A 3 -51.58 -50.14 19.17
CA THR A 3 -50.89 -48.84 19.11
C THR A 3 -50.54 -48.54 17.65
N ALA A 4 -51.07 -47.42 17.14
CA ALA A 4 -50.72 -46.93 15.81
C ALA A 4 -49.30 -46.35 15.80
N PRO A 5 -48.49 -46.58 14.74
CA PRO A 5 -47.20 -45.93 14.60
C PRO A 5 -47.37 -44.47 14.16
N SER A 6 -46.84 -43.56 14.98
CA SER A 6 -46.78 -42.14 14.68
C SER A 6 -45.83 -41.90 13.51
N SER A 7 -46.38 -41.48 12.36
CA SER A 7 -45.60 -41.16 11.16
C SER A 7 -45.01 -39.76 11.30
N SER A 8 -43.71 -39.71 11.63
CA SER A 8 -42.91 -38.48 11.62
C SER A 8 -42.77 -37.98 10.18
N THR A 9 -43.59 -37.01 9.80
CA THR A 9 -43.45 -36.25 8.55
C THR A 9 -42.25 -35.31 8.66
N ARG A 10 -41.06 -35.83 8.37
CA ARG A 10 -39.83 -35.02 8.23
C ARG A 10 -39.95 -34.19 6.95
N SER A 11 -40.43 -32.96 7.08
CA SER A 11 -40.41 -31.94 6.03
C SER A 11 -38.98 -31.79 5.48
N ARG A 12 -38.69 -32.44 4.35
CA ARG A 12 -37.53 -32.12 3.51
C ARG A 12 -37.75 -30.73 2.93
N ARG A 13 -37.25 -29.70 3.63
CA ARG A 13 -36.98 -28.40 3.01
C ARG A 13 -36.03 -28.68 1.86
N ARG A 14 -36.55 -28.67 0.63
CA ARG A 14 -35.72 -28.64 -0.58
C ARG A 14 -34.90 -27.36 -0.51
N ALA A 15 -33.62 -27.50 -0.21
CA ALA A 15 -32.67 -26.39 -0.32
C ALA A 15 -32.70 -25.92 -1.77
N ARG A 16 -33.10 -24.66 -1.96
CA ARG A 16 -33.12 -24.02 -3.28
C ARG A 16 -31.67 -24.01 -3.80
N PRO A 17 -31.41 -24.44 -5.05
CA PRO A 17 -30.05 -24.45 -5.57
C PRO A 17 -29.50 -23.01 -5.54
N ALA A 18 -28.32 -22.85 -4.91
CA ALA A 18 -27.65 -21.56 -4.84
C ALA A 18 -27.24 -21.13 -6.26
N PRO A 19 -27.35 -19.84 -6.59
CA PRO A 19 -26.90 -19.35 -7.89
C PRO A 19 -25.40 -19.61 -8.08
N PRO A 20 -24.96 -19.91 -9.31
CA PRO A 20 -23.55 -20.15 -9.58
C PRO A 20 -22.75 -18.88 -9.26
N PRO A 21 -21.55 -19.02 -8.70
CA PRO A 21 -20.69 -17.88 -8.46
C PRO A 21 -20.31 -17.23 -9.78
N PRO A 22 -20.16 -15.89 -9.80
CA PRO A 22 -19.88 -15.18 -11.02
C PRO A 22 -18.47 -15.51 -11.55
N PRO A 23 -18.27 -15.52 -12.88
CA PRO A 23 -17.08 -16.10 -13.52
C PRO A 23 -15.77 -15.36 -13.18
N TRP A 24 -15.85 -14.06 -12.84
CA TRP A 24 -14.70 -13.25 -12.43
C TRP A 24 -14.07 -13.74 -11.12
N ARG A 25 -14.84 -14.43 -10.26
CA ARG A 25 -14.33 -14.98 -9.00
C ARG A 25 -13.20 -15.98 -9.22
N ARG A 26 -13.24 -16.75 -10.32
CA ARG A 26 -12.19 -17.73 -10.63
C ARG A 26 -10.87 -17.03 -10.96
N TRP A 27 -10.91 -15.98 -11.77
CA TRP A 27 -9.73 -15.18 -12.11
C TRP A 27 -9.14 -14.48 -10.89
N LEU A 28 -9.98 -14.01 -9.98
CA LEU A 28 -9.52 -13.38 -8.73
C LEU A 28 -8.83 -14.38 -7.81
N VAL A 29 -9.37 -15.60 -7.70
CA VAL A 29 -8.73 -16.69 -6.97
C VAL A 29 -7.40 -17.08 -7.63
N PHE A 30 -7.34 -17.18 -8.96
CA PHE A 30 -6.08 -17.47 -9.67
C PHE A 30 -5.04 -16.36 -9.46
N GLY A 31 -5.42 -15.10 -9.56
CA GLY A 31 -4.53 -13.97 -9.30
C GLY A 31 -4.02 -13.96 -7.86
N LEU A 32 -4.89 -14.21 -6.88
CA LEU A 32 -4.52 -14.33 -5.47
C LEU A 32 -3.55 -15.49 -5.23
N LEU A 33 -3.85 -16.68 -5.78
CA LEU A 33 -3.01 -17.86 -5.62
C LEU A 33 -1.66 -17.69 -6.31
N PHE A 34 -1.64 -17.05 -7.48
CA PHE A 34 -0.42 -16.78 -8.23
C PHE A 34 0.44 -15.73 -7.52
N GLY A 35 -0.16 -14.62 -7.05
CA GLY A 35 0.55 -13.61 -6.27
C GLY A 35 1.11 -14.16 -4.95
N LEU A 36 0.32 -14.99 -4.25
CA LEU A 36 0.75 -15.64 -3.01
C LEU A 36 1.84 -16.67 -3.26
N GLY A 37 1.71 -17.47 -4.31
CA GLY A 37 2.75 -18.44 -4.71
C GLY A 37 4.04 -17.75 -5.13
N TYR A 38 3.95 -16.68 -5.91
CA TYR A 38 5.10 -15.89 -6.35
C TYR A 38 5.81 -15.23 -5.16
N GLY A 39 5.07 -14.57 -4.28
CA GLY A 39 5.61 -13.96 -3.07
C GLY A 39 6.22 -14.99 -2.10
N PHE A 40 5.59 -16.15 -1.94
CA PHE A 40 6.13 -17.24 -1.11
C PHE A 40 7.42 -17.80 -1.71
N THR A 41 7.47 -17.99 -3.03
CA THR A 41 8.67 -18.48 -3.72
C THR A 41 9.80 -17.48 -3.60
N GLN A 42 9.51 -16.18 -3.80
CA GLN A 42 10.49 -15.11 -3.64
C GLN A 42 11.01 -15.03 -2.20
N ARG A 43 10.13 -15.17 -1.20
CA ARG A 43 10.53 -15.24 0.20
C ARG A 43 11.39 -16.46 0.53
N LEU A 44 11.09 -17.61 -0.08
CA LEU A 44 11.89 -18.83 0.07
C LEU A 44 13.26 -18.69 -0.57
N VAL A 45 13.33 -18.11 -1.77
CA VAL A 45 14.60 -17.85 -2.46
C VAL A 45 15.46 -16.90 -1.64
N ASP A 46 14.88 -15.81 -1.12
CA ASP A 46 15.59 -14.87 -0.23
C ASP A 46 16.10 -15.55 1.05
N LEU A 47 15.30 -16.43 1.67
CA LEU A 47 15.74 -17.18 2.86
C LEU A 47 16.89 -18.13 2.55
N ARG A 48 16.82 -18.87 1.44
CA ARG A 48 17.91 -19.77 1.03
C ARG A 48 19.17 -18.99 0.69
N TRP A 49 19.03 -17.83 0.05
CA TRP A 49 20.17 -16.97 -0.26
C TRP A 49 20.81 -16.40 1.01
N GLN A 50 20.01 -16.05 2.03
CA GLN A 50 20.50 -15.66 3.35
C GLN A 50 21.28 -16.80 4.02
N GLU A 51 20.78 -18.03 3.92
CA GLU A 51 21.41 -19.21 4.53
C GLU A 51 22.73 -19.60 3.83
N ASP A 52 22.81 -19.49 2.51
CA ASP A 52 24.04 -19.69 1.73
C ASP A 52 25.04 -18.51 1.89
N SER A 53 24.56 -17.29 2.18
CA SER A 53 25.42 -16.12 2.41
C SER A 53 26.02 -16.03 3.81
N SER A 54 25.51 -16.82 4.78
CA SER A 54 26.10 -16.94 6.13
C SER A 54 27.44 -17.67 6.11
N ARG A 55 27.71 -18.45 5.06
CA ARG A 55 29.07 -18.90 4.77
C ARG A 55 29.70 -17.86 3.84
N PRO A 56 30.61 -16.97 4.32
CA PRO A 56 31.44 -16.22 3.39
C PRO A 56 32.04 -17.25 2.43
N PRO A 57 32.08 -17.00 1.11
CA PRO A 57 32.66 -17.95 0.17
C PRO A 57 34.04 -18.31 0.72
N ALA A 58 34.13 -19.52 1.27
CA ALA A 58 35.38 -20.02 1.80
C ALA A 58 36.17 -20.30 0.53
N PHE A 59 36.86 -19.28 0.06
CA PHE A 59 37.95 -19.39 -0.87
C PHE A 59 38.87 -20.41 -0.23
N ARG A 60 38.69 -21.69 -0.60
CA ARG A 60 39.74 -22.67 -0.48
C ARG A 60 40.82 -22.14 -1.40
N MET A 61 41.65 -21.25 -0.85
CA MET A 61 42.97 -20.99 -1.34
C MET A 61 43.64 -22.35 -1.29
N LYS A 62 43.47 -23.10 -2.38
CA LYS A 62 44.35 -24.20 -2.71
C LYS A 62 45.71 -23.51 -2.73
N ALA A 63 46.48 -23.69 -1.64
CA ALA A 63 47.81 -23.14 -1.54
C ALA A 63 48.47 -23.37 -2.90
N PRO A 64 49.00 -22.35 -3.57
CA PRO A 64 49.58 -22.51 -4.88
C PRO A 64 50.63 -23.61 -4.76
N SER A 65 50.29 -24.79 -5.29
CA SER A 65 51.16 -25.94 -5.38
C SER A 65 52.17 -25.61 -6.48
N GLY A 66 53.18 -24.84 -6.11
CA GLY A 66 54.17 -24.27 -7.02
C GLY A 66 54.74 -23.02 -6.38
N GLY A 67 56.01 -23.09 -5.96
CA GLY A 67 56.74 -22.11 -5.16
C GLY A 67 56.96 -20.74 -5.80
N VAL A 68 55.89 -20.12 -6.31
CA VAL A 68 55.89 -18.74 -6.75
C VAL A 68 55.56 -17.89 -5.53
N SER A 69 56.50 -17.04 -5.13
CA SER A 69 56.32 -16.22 -3.93
C SER A 69 55.18 -15.21 -4.14
N LEU A 70 54.53 -14.83 -3.04
CA LEU A 70 53.43 -13.85 -3.01
C LEU A 70 53.86 -12.50 -3.60
N GLU A 71 55.17 -12.22 -3.56
CA GLU A 71 55.80 -11.01 -4.09
C GLU A 71 55.93 -11.02 -5.62
N GLU A 72 56.14 -12.19 -6.23
CA GLU A 72 56.11 -12.37 -7.69
C GLU A 72 54.69 -12.22 -8.25
N LEU A 73 53.69 -12.72 -7.51
CA LEU A 73 52.30 -12.53 -7.86
C LEU A 73 51.89 -11.06 -7.74
N ARG A 74 52.35 -10.36 -6.68
CA ARG A 74 52.12 -8.92 -6.48
C ARG A 74 52.75 -8.09 -7.60
N ARG A 75 53.97 -8.42 -8.05
CA ARG A 75 54.59 -7.73 -9.20
C ARG A 75 53.86 -7.99 -10.51
N ARG A 76 53.35 -9.20 -10.75
CA ARG A 76 52.67 -9.55 -12.02
C ARG A 76 51.20 -9.13 -12.08
N HIS A 77 50.51 -9.03 -10.95
CA HIS A 77 49.07 -8.75 -10.89
C HIS A 77 48.69 -7.51 -10.07
N GLY A 78 49.61 -6.89 -9.35
CA GLY A 78 49.36 -5.70 -8.52
C GLY A 78 48.97 -4.46 -9.33
N ASP A 79 49.40 -4.35 -10.58
CA ASP A 79 49.01 -3.25 -11.49
C ASP A 79 47.70 -3.52 -12.25
N LYS A 80 47.18 -4.75 -12.20
CA LYS A 80 45.86 -5.04 -12.77
C LYS A 80 44.81 -4.75 -11.71
N GLY A 81 44.73 -3.48 -11.34
CA GLY A 81 43.54 -2.89 -10.74
C GLY A 81 42.38 -3.11 -11.70
N LYS A 82 41.75 -4.28 -11.62
CA LYS A 82 40.48 -4.54 -12.29
C LYS A 82 39.51 -3.52 -11.71
N THR A 83 39.27 -2.48 -12.49
CA THR A 83 38.25 -1.47 -12.27
C THR A 83 36.89 -2.16 -12.27
N LEU A 84 36.52 -2.73 -11.13
CA LEU A 84 35.15 -3.16 -10.82
C LEU A 84 34.39 -2.23 -9.84
N PRO A 85 34.55 -0.88 -9.81
CA PRO A 85 33.81 -0.04 -8.87
C PRO A 85 32.47 0.51 -9.37
N ALA A 86 32.19 0.55 -10.68
CA ALA A 86 31.02 1.28 -11.19
C ALA A 86 29.66 0.63 -10.89
N ASP A 87 29.57 -0.71 -10.96
CA ASP A 87 28.30 -1.42 -10.73
C ASP A 87 27.93 -1.52 -9.24
N LEU A 88 28.93 -1.55 -8.36
CA LEU A 88 28.71 -1.58 -6.92
C LEU A 88 28.18 -0.24 -6.39
N GLU A 89 28.63 0.88 -6.95
CA GLU A 89 28.10 2.20 -6.59
C GLU A 89 26.66 2.40 -7.04
N ARG A 90 26.29 1.89 -8.21
CA ARG A 90 24.89 1.91 -8.68
C ARG A 90 24.00 1.06 -7.78
N LEU A 91 24.41 -0.17 -7.48
CA LEU A 91 23.67 -1.05 -6.58
C LEU A 91 23.52 -0.45 -5.16
N ALA A 92 24.54 0.25 -4.67
CA ALA A 92 24.49 0.92 -3.37
C ALA A 92 23.51 2.12 -3.38
N ARG A 93 23.40 2.87 -4.48
CA ARG A 93 22.40 3.93 -4.63
C ARG A 93 20.98 3.37 -4.69
N ASP A 94 20.77 2.34 -5.50
CA ASP A 94 19.45 1.71 -5.62
C ASP A 94 18.96 1.13 -4.29
N GLN A 95 19.86 0.54 -3.49
CA GLN A 95 19.51 0.08 -2.14
C GLN A 95 19.15 1.23 -1.19
N ARG A 96 19.83 2.37 -1.27
CA ARG A 96 19.52 3.53 -0.43
C ARG A 96 18.15 4.10 -0.78
N GLU A 97 17.87 4.29 -2.07
CA GLU A 97 16.56 4.76 -2.52
C GLU A 97 15.43 3.80 -2.14
N ALA A 98 15.66 2.49 -2.25
CA ALA A 98 14.66 1.50 -1.87
C ALA A 98 14.36 1.54 -0.37
N ARG A 99 15.38 1.72 0.49
CA ARG A 99 15.20 1.87 1.93
C ARG A 99 14.48 3.15 2.29
N GLU A 100 14.85 4.28 1.67
CA GLU A 100 14.19 5.57 1.90
C GLU A 100 12.71 5.52 1.50
N LYS A 101 12.38 4.90 0.35
CA LYS A 101 10.99 4.71 -0.08
C LYS A 101 10.21 3.82 0.89
N GLN A 102 10.82 2.74 1.39
CA GLN A 102 10.17 1.87 2.40
C GLN A 102 9.96 2.58 3.73
N GLU A 103 10.94 3.37 4.19
CA GLU A 103 10.80 4.13 5.43
C GLU A 103 9.76 5.25 5.31
N ALA A 104 9.73 5.95 4.17
CA ALA A 104 8.72 6.96 3.89
C ALA A 104 7.31 6.35 3.88
N ALA A 105 7.11 5.22 3.19
CA ALA A 105 5.83 4.52 3.16
C ALA A 105 5.39 4.07 4.56
N LYS A 106 6.30 3.52 5.36
CA LYS A 106 6.01 3.11 6.75
C LYS A 106 5.66 4.30 7.64
N ARG A 107 6.34 5.43 7.49
CA ARG A 107 6.05 6.65 8.26
C ARG A 107 4.69 7.22 7.88
N GLU A 108 4.35 7.24 6.60
CA GLU A 108 3.03 7.70 6.14
C GLU A 108 1.90 6.78 6.65
N GLU A 109 2.09 5.47 6.60
CA GLU A 109 1.11 4.51 7.11
C GLU A 109 0.93 4.65 8.64
N ALA A 110 2.04 4.80 9.38
CA ALA A 110 2.01 5.04 10.82
C ALA A 110 1.29 6.35 11.18
N ALA A 111 1.53 7.43 10.43
CA ALA A 111 0.85 8.71 10.62
C ALA A 111 -0.66 8.59 10.36
N ARG A 112 -1.06 7.90 9.27
CA ARG A 112 -2.48 7.65 8.97
C ARG A 112 -3.17 6.83 10.06
N LEU A 113 -2.50 5.82 10.60
CA LEU A 113 -3.01 5.02 11.72
C LEU A 113 -3.16 5.86 12.99
N GLU A 114 -2.20 6.73 13.30
CA GLU A 114 -2.28 7.61 14.46
C GLU A 114 -3.42 8.64 14.33
N ASP A 115 -3.57 9.25 13.16
CA ASP A 115 -4.66 10.20 12.89
C ASP A 115 -6.03 9.53 12.96
N ALA A 116 -6.16 8.31 12.41
CA ALA A 116 -7.38 7.52 12.52
C ALA A 116 -7.72 7.20 13.98
N GLN A 117 -6.73 6.84 14.80
CA GLN A 117 -6.94 6.59 16.22
C GLN A 117 -7.30 7.86 17.00
N ARG A 118 -6.72 9.01 16.65
CA ARG A 118 -7.10 10.29 17.27
C ARG A 118 -8.54 10.66 16.93
N ALA A 119 -8.93 10.52 15.67
CA ALA A 119 -10.30 10.77 15.24
C ALA A 119 -11.31 9.81 15.89
N GLU A 120 -10.94 8.55 16.08
CA GLU A 120 -11.78 7.58 16.79
C GLU A 120 -11.92 7.94 18.28
N LYS A 121 -10.82 8.30 18.95
CA LYS A 121 -10.86 8.76 20.35
C LYS A 121 -11.73 10.00 20.53
N GLU A 122 -11.64 10.97 19.63
CA GLU A 122 -12.47 12.17 19.66
C GLU A 122 -13.96 11.85 19.41
N ARG A 123 -14.26 10.90 18.51
CA ARG A 123 -15.63 10.39 18.33
C ARG A 123 -16.17 9.72 19.58
N VAL A 124 -15.39 8.83 20.19
CA VAL A 124 -15.79 8.15 21.43
C VAL A 124 -15.97 9.16 22.57
N GLU A 125 -15.10 10.16 22.69
CA GLU A 125 -15.20 11.19 23.72
C GLU A 125 -16.42 12.10 23.49
N SER A 126 -16.69 12.50 22.24
CA SER A 126 -17.88 13.29 21.92
C SER A 126 -19.19 12.50 22.10
N GLU A 127 -19.19 11.20 21.82
CA GLU A 127 -20.33 10.32 22.12
C GLU A 127 -20.53 10.16 23.62
N ARG A 128 -19.45 9.99 24.39
CA ARG A 128 -19.52 9.98 25.86
C ARG A 128 -20.07 11.29 26.42
N ARG A 129 -19.59 12.45 25.94
CA ARG A 129 -20.12 13.76 26.33
C ARG A 129 -21.60 13.92 25.97
N ARG A 130 -22.06 13.35 24.85
CA ARG A 130 -23.48 13.37 24.46
C ARG A 130 -24.33 12.51 25.40
N LEU A 131 -23.85 11.34 25.81
CA LEU A 131 -24.54 10.48 26.77
C LEU A 131 -24.59 11.14 28.16
N ASP A 132 -23.48 11.75 28.62
CA ASP A 132 -23.43 12.48 29.89
C ASP A 132 -24.37 13.73 29.87
N ALA A 133 -24.54 14.37 28.70
CA ALA A 133 -25.50 15.47 28.53
C ALA A 133 -26.97 15.01 28.49
N PHE A 134 -27.23 13.76 28.09
CA PHE A 134 -28.57 13.18 28.08
C PHE A 134 -29.02 12.74 29.49
N ASP A 135 -28.07 12.39 30.36
CA ASP A 135 -28.31 11.99 31.76
C ASP A 135 -28.28 13.19 32.75
N SER A 136 -28.03 14.40 32.25
CA SER A 136 -28.17 15.62 33.05
C SER A 136 -29.65 15.95 33.27
N PRO A 137 -30.11 16.08 34.52
CA PRO A 137 -31.49 16.46 34.81
C PRO A 137 -31.78 17.86 34.23
N PRO A 138 -32.98 18.10 33.66
CA PRO A 138 -33.32 19.41 33.14
C PRO A 138 -33.20 20.44 34.26
N GLU A 139 -32.35 21.46 34.08
CA GLU A 139 -32.42 22.64 34.93
C GLU A 139 -33.86 23.19 34.89
N PRO A 140 -34.43 23.55 36.04
CA PRO A 140 -35.77 24.11 36.07
C PRO A 140 -35.79 25.44 35.31
N THR A 141 -36.51 25.41 34.19
CA THR A 141 -37.00 26.55 33.41
C THR A 141 -37.36 27.72 34.33
N ALA A 142 -36.48 28.72 34.43
CA ALA A 142 -36.85 30.02 34.94
C ALA A 142 -37.72 30.69 33.88
N ALA A 143 -38.99 30.88 34.24
CA ALA A 143 -40.03 31.43 33.40
C ALA A 143 -39.65 32.77 32.77
N GLU A 144 -39.91 32.83 31.48
CA GLU A 144 -40.15 34.03 30.69
C GLU A 144 -41.20 34.92 31.37
N PRO A 145 -41.08 36.26 31.27
CA PRO A 145 -42.27 37.01 30.91
C PRO A 145 -42.03 37.80 29.63
N ALA A 146 -42.92 37.52 28.69
CA ALA A 146 -43.12 38.25 27.45
C ALA A 146 -43.19 39.77 27.67
N ARG A 147 -42.49 40.53 26.81
CA ARG A 147 -42.97 41.84 26.37
C ARG A 147 -42.58 42.10 24.91
N ARG A 148 -43.61 42.59 24.21
CA ARG A 148 -43.79 42.82 22.78
C ARG A 148 -43.11 44.10 22.29
N ASP A 149 -43.10 44.20 20.94
CA ASP A 149 -42.94 45.38 20.07
C ASP A 149 -41.48 45.88 19.90
N ASP A 150 -40.89 46.08 18.72
CA ASP A 150 -41.42 46.56 17.42
C ASP A 150 -40.45 46.18 16.25
N PRO A 151 -40.89 46.28 14.97
CA PRO A 151 -40.21 45.75 13.79
C PRO A 151 -39.42 46.80 13.00
N LEU A 152 -38.14 46.59 12.72
CA LEU A 152 -37.44 47.28 11.61
C LEU A 152 -36.30 46.43 11.05
N MET A 153 -36.49 45.99 9.79
CA MET A 153 -35.52 46.06 8.70
C MET A 153 -34.04 45.78 9.02
N LEU A 154 -33.47 44.70 8.49
CA LEU A 154 -32.42 44.72 7.47
C LEU A 154 -31.85 43.31 7.25
N THR A 155 -31.99 42.86 6.01
CA THR A 155 -31.36 41.70 5.39
C THR A 155 -29.84 41.65 5.59
N PRO A 156 -29.24 40.46 5.72
CA PRO A 156 -27.79 40.31 5.87
C PRO A 156 -27.05 40.66 4.56
N PRO A 157 -25.89 41.34 4.59
CA PRO A 157 -24.98 41.34 3.45
C PRO A 157 -24.28 39.97 3.37
N THR A 158 -24.67 39.18 2.39
CA THR A 158 -23.93 38.03 1.88
C THR A 158 -22.55 38.48 1.38
N PRO A 159 -21.43 37.90 1.86
CA PRO A 159 -20.13 38.10 1.22
C PRO A 159 -20.16 37.45 -0.18
N GLU A 160 -20.08 38.28 -1.21
CA GLU A 160 -20.02 37.90 -2.62
C GLU A 160 -18.66 37.24 -2.90
N LEU A 161 -18.67 35.95 -3.25
CA LEU A 161 -17.49 35.25 -3.77
C LEU A 161 -17.18 35.75 -5.19
N PRO A 162 -15.90 35.98 -5.55
CA PRO A 162 -15.54 36.25 -6.94
C PRO A 162 -15.80 35.01 -7.83
N PRO A 163 -16.20 35.21 -9.10
CA PRO A 163 -16.51 34.12 -10.03
C PRO A 163 -15.28 33.25 -10.33
N PRO A 164 -15.46 31.93 -10.57
CA PRO A 164 -14.37 31.06 -10.97
C PRO A 164 -13.83 31.46 -12.36
N GLU A 165 -12.51 31.57 -12.47
CA GLU A 165 -11.86 31.78 -13.76
C GLU A 165 -12.19 30.63 -14.73
N PRO A 166 -12.47 30.94 -16.01
CA PRO A 166 -12.67 29.91 -17.02
C PRO A 166 -11.41 29.07 -17.18
N PHE A 167 -11.59 27.76 -16.99
CA PHE A 167 -10.66 26.70 -17.31
C PHE A 167 -10.10 26.90 -18.72
N ASN A 168 -8.83 27.32 -18.80
CA ASN A 168 -8.16 27.55 -20.08
C ASN A 168 -7.77 26.19 -20.68
N ALA A 169 -8.70 25.58 -21.41
CA ALA A 169 -8.56 24.27 -22.07
C ALA A 169 -7.68 24.29 -23.33
N GLN A 170 -6.74 25.23 -23.46
CA GLN A 170 -5.82 25.31 -24.60
C GLN A 170 -4.41 25.72 -24.16
N ARG A 171 -3.61 24.74 -23.76
CA ARG A 171 -2.21 24.71 -24.15
C ARG A 171 -1.92 23.35 -24.78
N GLU A 172 -2.02 23.39 -26.10
CA GLU A 172 -1.19 22.69 -27.08
C GLU A 172 -0.51 21.41 -26.61
N PHE A 173 -1.09 20.32 -27.10
CA PHE A 173 -0.38 19.14 -27.57
C PHE A 173 0.99 19.49 -28.16
N THR A 174 2.06 19.14 -27.45
CA THR A 174 3.39 18.96 -28.04
C THR A 174 3.99 17.68 -27.47
N PRO A 175 3.96 16.56 -28.21
CA PRO A 175 4.84 15.44 -27.93
C PRO A 175 6.19 15.71 -28.61
N PRO A 176 7.31 15.87 -27.88
CA PRO A 176 8.63 15.65 -28.45
C PRO A 176 8.98 14.15 -28.36
N ASP A 177 9.72 13.69 -29.37
CA ASP A 177 10.40 12.39 -29.49
C ASP A 177 9.57 11.15 -29.84
N GLN A 178 9.15 11.08 -31.11
CA GLN A 178 9.26 9.83 -31.86
C GLN A 178 10.75 9.52 -32.12
N PRO A 179 11.24 8.30 -31.85
CA PRO A 179 12.58 7.88 -32.28
C PRO A 179 12.62 7.76 -33.82
N PRO A 180 13.73 8.15 -34.48
CA PRO A 180 13.85 7.98 -35.92
C PRO A 180 13.84 6.49 -36.28
N ALA A 181 13.03 6.21 -37.30
CA ALA A 181 12.83 4.91 -37.92
C ALA A 181 14.15 4.20 -38.27
N GLU A 182 14.10 2.87 -38.16
CA GLU A 182 15.01 1.93 -38.81
C GLU A 182 15.31 2.36 -40.25
N ALA A 183 16.53 2.83 -40.48
CA ALA A 183 17.12 2.81 -41.80
C ALA A 183 17.69 1.42 -42.05
N THR A 184 16.91 0.57 -42.72
CA THR A 184 17.44 -0.57 -43.47
C THR A 184 18.10 -0.02 -44.74
N PRO A 185 19.40 -0.23 -44.98
CA PRO A 185 19.90 -0.31 -46.34
C PRO A 185 19.82 -1.77 -46.78
N SER A 186 18.75 -2.06 -47.52
CA SER A 186 18.77 -3.13 -48.53
C SER A 186 19.73 -2.74 -49.65
N GLN A 187 20.23 -3.79 -50.31
CA GLN A 187 20.80 -3.85 -51.66
C GLN A 187 22.32 -3.76 -51.78
N PRO A 188 22.87 -4.20 -52.92
CA PRO A 188 22.67 -5.49 -53.60
C PRO A 188 23.99 -6.24 -53.81
#